data_AF-A0A2D9HNT9-F1
#
_entry.id   AF-A0A2D9HNT9-F1
#
_cell.length_a   1.000
_cell.length_b   1.000
_cell.length_c   1.000
_cell.angle_alpha   90.00
_cell.angle_beta   90.00
_cell.angle_gamma   90.00
#
_symmetry.space_group_name_H-M   'P 1'
#
loop_
_entity.id
_entity.type
_entity.pdbx_description
1 polymer ?
#
loop_
_entity_poly.entity_id
_entity_poly.type
_entity_poly.pdbx_seq_one_letter_code
_entity_poly.pdbx_strand_id
1 'polypeptide(L)'
;MRLASFPSAAALVMTLCLAGPSAWAQEADSTAARYHLEVVRTEARQPGLFRYEIHALLPDSDRVSAVYGTDTHPLELRAPKGVFNSLYNGSWSNSGMNPKFFELMPDMQDDTYATIGLRTSAKLSGVMRAEDPTMVQDPSEPWDDFFTVNGETSLEVATHTGGSWFVLRTAANGAPIDGMVMLAQVTTSGNVSGAMNLQIFPAEPEIEQFRVRFEFEGTGKFPGKLVE
;
A
#
# COMPACT_ATOMS: atom_id res chain seq x y z
N MET A 1 -21.33 4.49 -84.61
CA MET A 1 -21.13 5.31 -83.40
C MET A 1 -22.13 4.84 -82.35
N ARG A 2 -21.67 4.67 -81.10
CA ARG A 2 -22.35 4.11 -79.90
C ARG A 2 -22.16 2.60 -79.65
N LEU A 3 -21.17 2.33 -78.80
CA LEU A 3 -20.95 1.13 -78.01
C LEU A 3 -22.00 1.04 -76.89
N ALA A 4 -22.53 -0.15 -76.64
CA ALA A 4 -23.37 -0.46 -75.50
C ALA A 4 -22.53 -1.04 -74.34
N SER A 5 -22.90 -0.62 -73.15
CA SER A 5 -22.26 -0.75 -71.84
C SER A 5 -22.40 -2.14 -71.19
N PHE A 6 -21.36 -2.58 -70.47
CA PHE A 6 -21.44 -3.55 -69.36
C PHE A 6 -21.33 -2.80 -68.01
N PRO A 7 -22.03 -3.22 -66.95
CA PRO A 7 -21.91 -2.56 -65.64
C PRO A 7 -20.67 -3.02 -64.88
N SER A 8 -20.03 -2.05 -64.22
CA SER A 8 -18.85 -2.20 -63.37
C SER A 8 -19.18 -2.80 -62.00
N ALA A 9 -18.28 -3.64 -61.49
CA ALA A 9 -18.30 -4.21 -60.16
C ALA A 9 -18.25 -3.12 -59.06
N ALA A 10 -19.07 -3.28 -58.02
CA ALA A 10 -19.02 -2.47 -56.81
C ALA A 10 -17.95 -3.05 -55.87
N ALA A 11 -16.92 -2.26 -55.55
CA ALA A 11 -15.94 -2.58 -54.52
C ALA A 11 -16.46 -2.08 -53.16
N LEU A 12 -16.67 -3.01 -52.23
CA LEU A 12 -17.01 -2.74 -50.84
C LEU A 12 -15.72 -2.34 -50.09
N VAL A 13 -15.58 -1.06 -49.73
CA VAL A 13 -14.51 -0.61 -48.82
C VAL A 13 -14.98 -0.88 -47.38
N MET A 14 -14.42 -1.91 -46.76
CA MET A 14 -14.55 -2.17 -45.33
C MET A 14 -13.58 -1.24 -44.58
N THR A 15 -14.11 -0.15 -44.02
CA THR A 15 -13.35 0.69 -43.11
C THR A 15 -13.22 -0.03 -41.77
N LEU A 16 -12.02 -0.53 -41.48
CA LEU A 16 -11.66 -1.08 -40.18
C LEU A 16 -11.53 0.09 -39.18
N CYS A 17 -12.57 0.34 -38.39
CA CYS A 17 -12.48 1.25 -37.24
C CYS A 17 -11.60 0.59 -36.17
N LEU A 18 -10.32 0.91 -36.16
CA LEU A 18 -9.45 0.66 -35.01
C LEU A 18 -9.93 1.60 -33.89
N ALA A 19 -10.68 1.06 -32.93
CA ALA A 19 -11.01 1.78 -31.70
C ALA A 19 -9.71 2.01 -30.93
N GLY A 20 -9.21 3.24 -30.92
CA GLY A 20 -8.17 3.66 -30.00
C GLY A 20 -8.69 3.56 -28.55
N PRO A 21 -7.81 3.36 -27.56
CA PRO A 21 -8.21 3.38 -26.17
C PRO A 21 -8.92 4.71 -25.86
N SER A 22 -10.02 4.63 -25.10
CA SER A 22 -10.79 5.81 -24.70
C SER A 22 -9.93 6.73 -23.82
N ALA A 23 -10.16 8.04 -23.90
CA ALA A 23 -9.41 9.05 -23.14
C ALA A 23 -9.33 8.74 -21.62
N TRP A 24 -10.40 8.16 -21.08
CA TRP A 24 -10.52 7.70 -19.69
C TRP A 24 -9.50 6.59 -19.33
N ALA A 25 -9.26 5.64 -20.25
CA ALA A 25 -8.28 4.58 -20.04
C ALA A 25 -6.85 5.12 -20.05
N GLN A 26 -6.59 6.15 -20.87
CA GLN A 26 -5.28 6.79 -20.99
C GLN A 26 -4.95 7.69 -19.78
N GLU A 27 -5.97 8.30 -19.17
CA GLU A 27 -5.84 9.12 -17.97
C GLU A 27 -5.64 8.27 -16.70
N ALA A 28 -6.37 7.15 -16.57
CA ALA A 28 -6.20 6.19 -15.48
C ALA A 28 -4.81 5.52 -15.48
N ASP A 29 -4.30 5.15 -16.66
CA ASP A 29 -2.97 4.57 -16.85
C ASP A 29 -1.85 5.57 -16.50
N SER A 30 -2.02 6.86 -16.84
CA SER A 30 -1.06 7.91 -16.49
C SER A 30 -1.03 8.26 -14.99
N THR A 31 -2.13 8.06 -14.29
CA THR A 31 -2.24 8.33 -12.85
C THR A 31 -1.65 7.18 -12.05
N ALA A 32 -1.98 5.93 -12.41
CA ALA A 32 -1.37 4.74 -11.82
C ALA A 32 0.17 4.71 -11.96
N ALA A 33 0.70 5.18 -13.09
CA ALA A 33 2.15 5.29 -13.33
C ALA A 33 2.90 6.21 -12.34
N ARG A 34 2.19 7.07 -11.60
CA ARG A 34 2.78 7.96 -10.59
C ARG A 34 2.91 7.32 -9.21
N TYR A 35 2.26 6.18 -8.96
CA TYR A 35 2.26 5.52 -7.66
C TYR A 35 3.00 4.19 -7.72
N HIS A 36 3.94 3.99 -6.80
CA HIS A 36 4.64 2.72 -6.65
C HIS A 36 4.64 2.29 -5.19
N LEU A 37 4.66 0.98 -4.96
CA LEU A 37 5.08 0.42 -3.70
C LEU A 37 6.58 0.10 -3.79
N GLU A 38 7.37 0.50 -2.81
CA GLU A 38 8.76 0.08 -2.66
C GLU A 38 8.91 -0.78 -1.41
N VAL A 39 9.50 -1.95 -1.57
CA VAL A 39 9.80 -2.87 -0.46
C VAL A 39 11.30 -2.94 -0.28
N VAL A 40 11.79 -2.38 0.82
CA VAL A 40 13.21 -2.29 1.15
C VAL A 40 13.55 -3.28 2.25
N ARG A 41 14.56 -4.12 2.00
CA ARG A 41 15.08 -5.07 2.99
C ARG A 41 16.34 -4.53 3.64
N THR A 42 16.39 -4.59 4.97
CA THR A 42 17.60 -4.35 5.76
C THR A 42 17.82 -5.48 6.76
N GLU A 43 19.04 -5.64 7.25
CA GLU A 43 19.31 -6.55 8.37
C GLU A 43 18.53 -6.09 9.60
N ALA A 44 17.89 -7.05 10.28
CA ALA A 44 17.37 -6.84 11.62
C ALA A 44 18.53 -6.87 12.62
N ARG A 45 18.28 -6.47 13.86
CA ARG A 45 19.27 -6.68 14.92
C ARG A 45 19.35 -8.14 15.34
N GLN A 46 18.24 -8.86 15.28
CA GLN A 46 18.23 -10.30 15.53
C GLN A 46 19.00 -11.06 14.43
N PRO A 47 19.99 -11.90 14.79
CA PRO A 47 20.73 -12.67 13.81
C PRO A 47 19.81 -13.53 12.94
N GLY A 48 19.93 -13.39 11.62
CA GLY A 48 19.18 -14.18 10.64
C GLY A 48 17.76 -13.68 10.35
N LEU A 49 17.35 -12.55 10.92
CA LEU A 49 16.11 -11.87 10.56
C LEU A 49 16.39 -10.65 9.66
N PHE A 50 15.40 -10.29 8.85
CA PHE A 50 15.43 -9.10 8.00
C PHE A 50 14.19 -8.27 8.24
N ARG A 51 14.37 -6.95 8.24
CA ARG A 51 13.27 -5.98 8.26
C ARG A 51 12.92 -5.60 6.83
N TYR A 52 11.65 -5.74 6.48
CA TYR A 52 11.07 -5.28 5.24
C TYR A 52 10.24 -4.04 5.55
N GLU A 53 10.77 -2.86 5.18
CA GLU A 53 9.98 -1.64 5.19
C GLU A 53 9.23 -1.53 3.87
N ILE A 54 7.92 -1.30 3.96
CA ILE A 54 7.03 -1.16 2.82
C ILE A 54 6.61 0.31 2.71
N HIS A 55 6.93 0.95 1.59
CA HIS A 55 6.69 2.37 1.35
C HIS A 55 5.79 2.60 0.14
N ALA A 56 4.88 3.56 0.23
CA ALA A 56 4.24 4.15 -0.94
C ALA A 56 5.10 5.31 -1.46
N LEU A 57 5.43 5.29 -2.75
CA LEU A 57 6.04 6.39 -3.48
C LEU A 57 4.93 7.10 -4.24
N LEU A 58 4.74 8.38 -3.95
CA LEU A 58 3.66 9.20 -4.48
C LEU A 58 4.14 10.66 -4.59
N PRO A 59 3.49 11.50 -5.42
CA PRO A 59 3.79 12.92 -5.49
C PRO A 59 3.76 13.58 -4.10
N ASP A 60 4.67 14.53 -3.84
CA ASP A 60 4.79 15.24 -2.55
C ASP A 60 3.50 15.98 -2.13
N SER A 61 2.64 16.26 -3.10
CA SER A 61 1.35 16.92 -2.94
C SER A 61 0.26 15.99 -2.41
N ASP A 62 0.42 14.69 -2.62
CA ASP A 62 -0.59 13.68 -2.32
C ASP A 62 -0.41 13.14 -0.90
N ARG A 63 -1.45 12.49 -0.38
CA ARG A 63 -1.44 11.98 1.00
C ARG A 63 -2.08 10.62 1.08
N VAL A 64 -1.41 9.68 1.73
CA VAL A 64 -2.02 8.41 2.14
C VAL A 64 -2.83 8.66 3.41
N SER A 65 -4.10 8.28 3.41
CA SER A 65 -4.94 8.33 4.61
C SER A 65 -5.23 6.96 5.19
N ALA A 66 -5.25 5.91 4.37
CA ALA A 66 -5.58 4.57 4.85
C ALA A 66 -4.90 3.49 4.03
N VAL A 67 -4.60 2.38 4.70
CA VAL A 67 -4.41 1.07 4.08
C VAL A 67 -5.64 0.24 4.43
N TYR A 68 -6.28 -0.37 3.44
CA TYR A 68 -7.57 -1.04 3.65
C TYR A 68 -7.68 -2.37 2.90
N GLY A 69 -8.59 -3.22 3.35
CA GLY A 69 -9.03 -4.43 2.65
C GLY A 69 -10.55 -4.63 2.75
N THR A 70 -11.10 -5.26 1.71
CA THR A 70 -12.53 -5.66 1.60
C THR A 70 -12.64 -6.97 0.82
N ASP A 71 -13.84 -7.55 0.75
CA ASP A 71 -14.20 -8.68 -0.11
C ASP A 71 -13.90 -8.49 -1.60
N THR A 72 -13.92 -7.25 -2.07
CA THR A 72 -13.68 -6.85 -3.46
C THR A 72 -12.22 -6.47 -3.72
N HIS A 73 -11.56 -5.91 -2.72
CA HIS A 73 -10.15 -5.55 -2.76
C HIS A 73 -9.44 -6.09 -1.52
N PRO A 74 -9.09 -7.39 -1.49
CA PRO A 74 -8.45 -7.99 -0.33
C PRO A 74 -7.12 -7.30 0.00
N LEU A 75 -6.86 -7.09 1.29
CA LEU A 75 -5.52 -6.71 1.78
C LEU A 75 -4.83 -7.97 2.28
N GLU A 76 -3.62 -8.21 1.80
CA GLU A 76 -2.83 -9.37 2.17
C GLU A 76 -1.39 -8.97 2.48
N LEU A 77 -0.85 -9.47 3.58
CA LEU A 77 0.59 -9.54 3.83
C LEU A 77 0.94 -10.97 4.21
N ARG A 78 1.99 -11.53 3.61
CA ARG A 78 2.42 -12.90 3.84
C ARG A 78 3.88 -12.93 4.23
N ALA A 79 4.18 -13.62 5.33
CA ALA A 79 5.52 -13.92 5.82
C ALA A 79 5.55 -15.43 6.18
N PRO A 80 5.74 -16.34 5.21
CA PRO A 80 5.59 -17.79 5.44
C PRO A 80 6.54 -18.41 6.48
N LYS A 81 7.57 -17.67 6.90
CA LYS A 81 8.50 -18.07 7.97
C LYS A 81 8.14 -17.50 9.35
N GLY A 82 6.98 -16.86 9.46
CA GLY A 82 6.51 -16.19 10.67
C GLY A 82 7.11 -14.79 10.81
N VAL A 83 6.32 -13.85 11.29
CA VAL A 83 6.77 -12.52 11.68
C VAL A 83 7.48 -12.54 13.03
N PHE A 84 8.34 -11.57 13.26
CA PHE A 84 8.93 -11.34 14.57
C PHE A 84 8.17 -10.25 15.32
N ASN A 85 7.80 -10.56 16.56
CA ASN A 85 7.29 -9.64 17.57
C ASN A 85 7.91 -9.99 18.92
N SER A 86 8.61 -9.04 19.51
CA SER A 86 9.30 -9.18 20.79
C SER A 86 8.31 -9.25 21.96
N LEU A 87 8.78 -9.75 23.11
CA LEU A 87 8.00 -9.76 24.35
C LEU A 87 7.64 -8.35 24.85
N TYR A 88 8.27 -7.32 24.30
CA TYR A 88 8.09 -5.92 24.67
C TYR A 88 7.31 -5.14 23.61
N ASN A 89 6.75 -5.81 22.60
CA ASN A 89 5.93 -5.15 21.60
C ASN A 89 4.80 -4.36 22.28
N GLY A 90 4.81 -3.05 22.04
CA GLY A 90 3.93 -2.12 22.74
C GLY A 90 2.58 -1.90 22.07
N SER A 91 2.41 -2.28 20.79
CA SER A 91 1.21 -2.00 20.00
C SER A 91 1.27 -2.70 18.64
N TRP A 92 0.13 -2.91 18.00
CA TRP A 92 0.04 -3.35 16.59
C TRP A 92 0.65 -2.34 15.59
N SER A 93 0.89 -1.10 16.03
CA SER A 93 1.38 0.00 15.20
C SER A 93 2.65 0.65 15.74
N ASN A 94 3.23 1.56 14.94
CA ASN A 94 4.34 2.41 15.35
C ASN A 94 4.08 3.24 16.64
N SER A 95 2.84 3.33 17.12
CA SER A 95 2.51 3.93 18.42
C SER A 95 3.22 3.24 19.60
N GLY A 96 3.51 1.94 19.49
CA GLY A 96 4.31 1.19 20.46
C GLY A 96 5.81 1.47 20.38
N MET A 97 6.28 2.07 19.28
CA MET A 97 7.70 2.33 19.05
C MET A 97 8.14 3.62 19.76
N ASN A 98 8.87 3.42 20.88
CA ASN A 98 9.44 4.49 21.69
C ASN A 98 10.97 4.35 21.75
N PRO A 99 11.73 5.25 21.09
CA PRO A 99 13.19 5.19 21.07
C PRO A 99 13.87 5.18 22.43
N LYS A 100 13.21 5.71 23.48
CA LYS A 100 13.76 5.70 24.85
C LYS A 100 13.92 4.29 25.43
N PHE A 101 13.23 3.29 24.88
CA PHE A 101 13.34 1.90 25.33
C PHE A 101 14.35 1.08 24.53
N PHE A 102 14.82 1.56 23.37
CA PHE A 102 15.65 0.77 22.45
C PHE A 102 17.05 0.42 23.01
N GLU A 103 17.56 1.17 23.99
CA GLU A 103 18.82 0.81 24.64
C GLU A 103 18.68 -0.41 25.56
N LEU A 104 17.54 -0.51 26.26
CA LEU A 104 17.26 -1.59 27.23
C LEU A 104 16.55 -2.78 26.60
N MET A 105 15.75 -2.52 25.56
CA MET A 105 14.91 -3.48 24.84
C MET A 105 15.18 -3.32 23.32
N PRO A 106 16.40 -3.62 22.86
CA PRO A 106 16.80 -3.33 21.48
C PRO A 106 16.01 -4.12 20.45
N ASP A 107 15.50 -5.28 20.84
CA ASP A 107 14.72 -6.19 20.00
C ASP A 107 13.41 -5.56 19.52
N MET A 108 12.86 -4.58 20.25
CA MET A 108 11.64 -3.86 19.85
C MET A 108 11.79 -3.14 18.51
N GLN A 109 13.02 -2.77 18.12
CA GLN A 109 13.27 -2.12 16.82
C GLN A 109 12.99 -3.06 15.63
N ASP A 110 12.98 -4.36 15.90
CA ASP A 110 12.72 -5.41 14.92
C ASP A 110 11.25 -5.86 14.97
N ASP A 111 10.40 -5.30 15.82
CA ASP A 111 8.97 -5.65 15.86
C ASP A 111 8.29 -5.40 14.50
N THR A 112 7.29 -6.21 14.20
CA THR A 112 6.45 -6.06 13.02
C THR A 112 5.31 -5.13 13.37
N TYR A 113 5.13 -4.04 12.63
CA TYR A 113 4.11 -3.02 12.95
C TYR A 113 3.54 -2.36 11.70
N ALA A 114 2.29 -1.94 11.79
CA ALA A 114 1.64 -1.06 10.83
C ALA A 114 1.94 0.42 11.11
N THR A 115 1.96 1.25 10.07
CA THR A 115 2.11 2.69 10.21
C THR A 115 1.54 3.46 9.03
N ILE A 116 1.51 4.79 9.15
CA ILE A 116 1.40 5.73 8.03
C ILE A 116 2.48 6.79 8.28
N GLY A 117 3.56 6.73 7.51
CA GLY A 117 4.62 7.73 7.43
C GLY A 117 5.62 7.80 8.58
N LEU A 118 5.51 6.98 9.63
CA LEU A 118 6.33 7.12 10.84
C LEU A 118 7.02 5.81 11.26
N ARG A 119 8.21 5.93 11.86
CA ARG A 119 8.95 4.79 12.47
C ARG A 119 8.84 4.73 14.00
N THR A 120 8.25 5.76 14.59
CA THR A 120 8.04 5.91 16.04
C THR A 120 6.65 6.47 16.28
N SER A 121 6.17 6.49 17.52
CA SER A 121 4.88 7.14 17.82
C SER A 121 4.85 8.59 17.33
N ALA A 122 3.67 9.08 16.97
CA ALA A 122 3.45 10.44 16.49
C ALA A 122 4.03 11.48 17.46
N LYS A 123 3.80 11.28 18.76
CA LYS A 123 4.32 12.15 19.83
C LYS A 123 5.85 12.24 19.86
N LEU A 124 6.55 11.18 19.48
CA LEU A 124 8.02 11.10 19.52
C LEU A 124 8.69 11.32 18.16
N SER A 125 7.90 11.37 17.08
CA SER A 125 8.40 11.52 15.70
C SER A 125 9.06 12.86 15.41
N GLY A 126 8.75 13.90 16.19
CA GLY A 126 9.16 15.27 15.88
C GLY A 126 8.37 15.94 14.74
N VAL A 127 7.42 15.22 14.11
CA VAL A 127 6.57 15.75 13.04
C VAL A 127 5.35 16.45 13.63
N MET A 128 5.25 17.75 13.40
CA MET A 128 4.11 18.55 13.87
C MET A 128 2.81 18.09 13.22
N ARG A 129 1.75 17.92 14.02
CA ARG A 129 0.43 17.41 13.59
C ARG A 129 0.46 16.00 13.02
N ALA A 130 1.47 15.20 13.36
CA ALA A 130 1.41 13.78 13.14
C ALA A 130 0.36 13.11 14.05
N GLU A 131 -0.22 12.02 13.57
CA GLU A 131 -1.20 11.20 14.30
C GLU A 131 -0.75 9.74 14.27
N ASP A 132 -0.96 9.03 15.39
CA ASP A 132 -0.81 7.57 15.42
C ASP A 132 -1.99 6.95 14.64
N PRO A 133 -1.77 5.86 13.88
CA PRO A 133 -2.84 5.26 13.10
C PRO A 133 -3.92 4.67 14.01
N THR A 134 -5.17 4.82 13.59
CA THR A 134 -6.35 4.16 14.17
C THR A 134 -6.71 2.95 13.31
N MET A 135 -7.32 1.92 13.90
CA MET A 135 -7.75 0.74 13.17
C MET A 135 -9.26 0.51 13.23
N VAL A 136 -9.78 -0.12 12.18
CA VAL A 136 -11.06 -0.82 12.15
C VAL A 136 -10.79 -2.24 11.69
N GLN A 137 -11.43 -3.21 12.32
CA GLN A 137 -11.34 -4.61 11.93
C GLN A 137 -12.66 -5.33 12.10
N ASP A 138 -12.88 -6.34 11.27
CA ASP A 138 -13.93 -7.33 11.48
C ASP A 138 -13.59 -8.15 12.74
N PRO A 139 -14.42 -8.13 13.79
CA PRO A 139 -14.13 -8.87 15.01
C PRO A 139 -14.05 -10.40 14.82
N SER A 140 -14.56 -10.92 13.70
CA SER A 140 -14.49 -12.34 13.36
C SER A 140 -13.19 -12.74 12.65
N GLU A 141 -12.47 -11.79 12.07
CA GLU A 141 -11.20 -11.99 11.37
C GLU A 141 -10.19 -10.90 11.79
N PRO A 142 -9.64 -10.98 13.02
CA PRO A 142 -8.70 -9.99 13.52
C PRO A 142 -7.39 -10.05 12.72
N TRP A 143 -6.99 -8.92 12.16
CA TRP A 143 -5.77 -8.82 11.37
C TRP A 143 -4.58 -8.29 12.17
N ASP A 144 -4.85 -7.70 13.34
CA ASP A 144 -3.81 -7.14 14.21
C ASP A 144 -2.91 -8.20 14.85
N ASP A 145 -3.32 -9.46 14.82
CA ASP A 145 -2.49 -10.61 15.22
C ASP A 145 -1.18 -10.68 14.41
N PHE A 146 -1.19 -10.31 13.12
CA PHE A 146 0.04 -10.23 12.31
C PHE A 146 1.07 -9.24 12.86
N PHE A 147 0.63 -8.24 13.63
CA PHE A 147 1.51 -7.23 14.23
C PHE A 147 1.71 -7.43 15.74
N THR A 148 1.05 -8.39 16.37
CA THR A 148 1.10 -8.57 17.83
C THR A 148 1.49 -9.98 18.26
N VAL A 149 1.24 -10.98 17.42
CA VAL A 149 1.57 -12.38 17.67
C VAL A 149 2.89 -12.72 16.97
N ASN A 150 3.87 -13.17 17.75
CA ASN A 150 5.14 -13.65 17.21
C ASN A 150 4.93 -14.97 16.45
N GLY A 151 5.47 -15.07 15.24
CA GLY A 151 5.37 -16.26 14.39
C GLY A 151 4.13 -16.31 13.50
N GLU A 152 3.24 -15.31 13.56
CA GLU A 152 2.11 -15.21 12.64
C GLU A 152 2.59 -15.14 11.19
N THR A 153 1.88 -15.79 10.28
CA THR A 153 2.35 -16.01 8.90
C THR A 153 1.63 -15.17 7.87
N SER A 154 0.46 -14.65 8.20
CA SER A 154 -0.31 -13.82 7.28
C SER A 154 -1.25 -12.84 7.96
N LEU A 155 -1.45 -11.72 7.28
CA LEU A 155 -2.57 -10.82 7.45
C LEU A 155 -3.47 -10.97 6.23
N GLU A 156 -4.77 -11.12 6.43
CA GLU A 156 -5.77 -11.09 5.36
C GLU A 156 -6.99 -10.29 5.82
N VAL A 157 -7.44 -9.36 4.98
CA VAL A 157 -8.70 -8.63 5.18
C VAL A 157 -9.49 -8.76 3.89
N ALA A 158 -10.42 -9.71 3.86
CA ALA A 158 -11.20 -10.08 2.68
C ALA A 158 -12.70 -10.22 2.98
N THR A 159 -13.19 -9.69 4.10
CA THR A 159 -14.62 -9.71 4.44
C THR A 159 -15.37 -8.52 3.87
N HIS A 160 -16.70 -8.63 3.83
CA HIS A 160 -17.58 -7.52 3.47
C HIS A 160 -17.48 -6.34 4.45
N THR A 161 -17.30 -6.63 5.75
CA THR A 161 -17.02 -5.61 6.77
C THR A 161 -15.69 -4.91 6.48
N GLY A 162 -14.70 -5.69 6.03
CA GLY A 162 -13.36 -5.23 5.72
C GLY A 162 -12.58 -4.84 6.96
N GLY A 163 -11.55 -4.04 6.74
CA GLY A 163 -10.61 -3.61 7.76
C GLY A 163 -9.65 -2.57 7.21
N SER A 164 -9.10 -1.75 8.10
CA SER A 164 -8.25 -0.63 7.71
C SER A 164 -7.42 -0.14 8.89
N TRP A 165 -6.20 0.32 8.63
CA TRP A 165 -5.55 1.30 9.48
C TRP A 165 -5.41 2.63 8.76
N PHE A 166 -5.68 3.71 9.49
CA PHE A 166 -5.85 5.02 8.89
C PHE A 166 -5.42 6.16 9.81
N VAL A 167 -5.14 7.30 9.20
CA VAL A 167 -4.99 8.61 9.83
C VAL A 167 -5.94 9.60 9.15
N LEU A 168 -6.26 10.70 9.82
CA LEU A 168 -7.12 11.71 9.20
C LEU A 168 -6.38 12.41 8.06
N ARG A 169 -7.13 12.95 7.09
CA ARG A 169 -6.56 13.75 5.98
C ARG A 169 -5.63 14.87 6.46
N THR A 170 -5.89 15.39 7.67
CA THR A 170 -5.12 16.47 8.31
C THR A 170 -3.82 16.03 8.97
N ALA A 171 -3.58 14.73 9.12
CA ALA A 171 -2.40 14.18 9.78
C ALA A 171 -1.16 14.36 8.90
N ALA A 172 -0.15 15.05 9.42
CA ALA A 172 1.04 15.45 8.66
C ALA A 172 1.79 14.25 8.06
N ASN A 173 1.84 13.14 8.78
CA ASN A 173 2.49 11.88 8.40
C ASN A 173 1.78 11.11 7.27
N GLY A 174 0.60 11.55 6.83
CA GLY A 174 0.01 11.04 5.59
C GLY A 174 0.70 11.58 4.33
N ALA A 175 1.44 12.69 4.42
CA ALA A 175 2.21 13.22 3.29
C ALA A 175 3.59 12.54 3.19
N PRO A 176 4.16 12.45 1.98
CA PRO A 176 5.51 11.97 1.76
C PRO A 176 6.56 12.70 2.60
N ILE A 177 7.47 11.92 3.19
CA ILE A 177 8.75 12.40 3.72
C ILE A 177 9.82 11.82 2.80
N ASP A 178 10.59 12.68 2.15
CA ASP A 178 11.56 12.30 1.12
C ASP A 178 10.93 11.47 -0.04
N GLY A 179 9.72 11.86 -0.47
CA GLY A 179 9.01 11.22 -1.58
C GLY A 179 8.36 9.87 -1.25
N MET A 180 8.32 9.48 0.04
CA MET A 180 7.73 8.21 0.47
C MET A 180 6.89 8.32 1.74
N VAL A 181 5.89 7.44 1.85
CA VAL A 181 5.11 7.19 3.07
C VAL A 181 5.28 5.74 3.48
N MET A 182 5.86 5.49 4.66
CA MET A 182 5.98 4.13 5.20
C MET A 182 4.61 3.59 5.60
N LEU A 183 4.33 2.33 5.29
CA LEU A 183 3.03 1.69 5.53
C LEU A 183 3.12 0.56 6.56
N ALA A 184 4.26 -0.13 6.60
CA ALA A 184 4.54 -1.17 7.58
C ALA A 184 6.03 -1.46 7.66
N GLN A 185 6.46 -2.02 8.79
CA GLN A 185 7.67 -2.82 8.91
C GLN A 185 7.26 -4.27 9.16
N VAL A 186 7.76 -5.22 8.36
CA VAL A 186 7.58 -6.65 8.58
C VAL A 186 8.94 -7.28 8.81
N THR A 187 9.11 -7.96 9.93
CA THR A 187 10.38 -8.62 10.24
C THR A 187 10.22 -10.13 10.18
N THR A 188 11.06 -10.81 9.41
CA THR A 188 11.01 -12.27 9.30
C THR A 188 12.36 -12.82 8.83
N SER A 189 12.57 -14.13 8.98
CA SER A 189 13.73 -14.84 8.40
C SER A 189 13.53 -15.19 6.93
N GLY A 190 12.30 -15.06 6.42
CA GLY A 190 11.91 -15.41 5.05
C GLY A 190 11.71 -14.22 4.12
N ASN A 191 11.02 -14.48 3.02
CA ASN A 191 10.53 -13.45 2.11
C ASN A 191 9.15 -12.94 2.57
N VAL A 192 8.79 -11.76 2.09
CA VAL A 192 7.46 -11.18 2.22
C VAL A 192 6.79 -11.04 0.85
N SER A 193 5.47 -11.12 0.82
CA SER A 193 4.66 -10.84 -0.38
C SER A 193 3.29 -10.33 0.04
N GLY A 194 2.52 -9.77 -0.89
CA GLY A 194 1.17 -9.32 -0.54
C GLY A 194 0.49 -8.48 -1.60
N ALA A 195 -0.69 -8.01 -1.22
CA ALA A 195 -1.47 -7.05 -1.98
C ALA A 195 -2.00 -5.97 -1.04
N MET A 196 -1.68 -4.70 -1.30
CA MET A 196 -2.04 -3.58 -0.44
C MET A 196 -2.91 -2.58 -1.20
N ASN A 197 -3.98 -2.10 -0.56
CA ASN A 197 -4.85 -1.08 -1.12
C ASN A 197 -4.74 0.19 -0.29
N LEU A 198 -4.51 1.32 -0.94
CA LEU A 198 -4.36 2.62 -0.32
C LEU A 198 -5.52 3.53 -0.68
N GLN A 199 -6.00 4.30 0.29
CA GLN A 199 -6.81 5.48 0.03
C GLN A 199 -5.89 6.71 -0.01
N ILE A 200 -5.98 7.47 -1.10
CA ILE A 200 -5.13 8.63 -1.35
C ILE A 200 -6.01 9.88 -1.50
N PHE A 201 -5.61 10.93 -0.78
CA PHE A 201 -6.09 12.29 -1.00
C PHE A 201 -5.09 13.02 -1.90
N PRO A 202 -5.46 13.35 -3.15
CA PRO A 202 -4.64 14.21 -3.98
C PRO A 202 -4.61 15.65 -3.45
N ALA A 203 -3.67 16.44 -3.95
CA ALA A 203 -3.67 17.88 -3.72
C ALA A 203 -4.73 18.61 -4.55
N GLU A 204 -5.11 18.05 -5.70
CA GLU A 204 -6.16 18.60 -6.55
C GLU A 204 -7.48 18.71 -5.75
N PRO A 205 -7.97 19.93 -5.48
CA PRO A 205 -9.13 20.12 -4.60
C PRO A 205 -10.44 19.58 -5.17
N GLU A 206 -10.47 19.26 -6.47
CA GLU A 206 -11.63 18.73 -7.18
C GLU A 206 -11.76 17.20 -7.05
N ILE A 207 -10.68 16.50 -6.65
CA ILE A 207 -10.73 15.06 -6.41
C ILE A 207 -10.78 14.86 -4.89
N GLU A 208 -11.89 14.31 -4.40
CA GLU A 208 -12.05 14.05 -2.97
C GLU A 208 -11.07 12.99 -2.50
N GLN A 209 -11.05 11.82 -3.13
CA GLN A 209 -10.10 10.74 -2.86
C GLN A 209 -10.15 9.71 -3.99
N PHE A 210 -9.11 8.90 -4.13
CA PHE A 210 -9.12 7.72 -4.98
C PHE A 210 -8.36 6.57 -4.30
N ARG A 211 -8.44 5.38 -4.91
CA ARG A 211 -7.82 4.16 -4.37
C ARG A 211 -6.80 3.60 -5.33
N VAL A 212 -5.70 3.08 -4.77
CA VAL A 212 -4.63 2.43 -5.51
C VAL A 212 -4.33 1.08 -4.89
N ARG A 213 -4.34 0.03 -5.72
CA ARG A 213 -3.91 -1.31 -5.34
C ARG A 213 -2.49 -1.58 -5.83
N PHE A 214 -1.71 -2.25 -4.99
CA PHE A 214 -0.36 -2.73 -5.27
C PHE A 214 -0.30 -4.22 -5.00
N GLU A 215 0.47 -4.95 -5.81
CA GLU A 215 0.81 -6.35 -5.59
C GLU A 215 2.32 -6.48 -5.61
N PHE A 216 2.89 -7.21 -4.66
CA PHE A 216 4.34 -7.34 -4.51
C PHE A 216 4.78 -8.74 -4.09
N GLU A 217 5.97 -9.10 -4.53
CA GLU A 217 6.67 -10.32 -4.10
C GLU A 217 8.15 -10.00 -3.86
N GLY A 218 8.59 -10.13 -2.62
CA GLY A 218 9.95 -9.80 -2.19
C GLY A 218 10.22 -8.29 -2.20
N THR A 219 11.49 -7.94 -2.47
CA THR A 219 11.98 -6.55 -2.50
C THR A 219 11.90 -5.97 -3.90
N GLY A 220 11.64 -4.67 -4.02
CA GLY A 220 11.64 -3.98 -5.31
C GLY A 220 10.64 -2.85 -5.38
N LYS A 221 10.41 -2.34 -6.58
CA LYS A 221 9.38 -1.34 -6.89
C LYS A 221 8.26 -1.99 -7.70
N PHE A 222 7.01 -1.77 -7.27
CA PHE A 222 5.82 -2.39 -7.82
C PHE A 222 4.83 -1.30 -8.23
N PRO A 223 4.35 -1.27 -9.49
CA PRO A 223 3.44 -0.24 -9.95
C PRO A 223 2.06 -0.39 -9.31
N GLY A 224 1.42 0.73 -8.99
CA GLY A 224 0.04 0.77 -8.54
C GLY A 224 -0.95 0.61 -9.69
N LYS A 225 -2.19 0.24 -9.36
CA LYS A 225 -3.35 0.26 -10.25
C LYS A 225 -4.47 1.00 -9.56
N LEU A 226 -5.12 1.93 -10.28
CA LEU A 226 -6.35 2.55 -9.77
C LEU A 226 -7.44 1.49 -9.64
N VAL A 227 -8.19 1.56 -8.55
CA VAL A 227 -9.33 0.69 -8.26
C VAL A 227 -10.52 1.51 -7.79
N GLU A 228 -11.73 0.99 -8.01
CA GLU A 228 -12.99 1.64 -7.63
C GLU A 228 -13.27 1.52 -6.12
#